data_AF-A0A3A0B6J1-F1
#
_entry.id   AF-A0A3A0B6J1-F1
#
_cell.length_a   1.000
_cell.length_b   1.000
_cell.length_c   1.000
_cell.angle_alpha   90.00
_cell.angle_beta   90.00
_cell.angle_gamma   90.00
#
_symmetry.space_group_name_H-M   'P 1'
#
loop_
_entity.id
_entity.type
_entity.pdbx_description
1 polymer ?
#
loop_
_entity_poly.entity_id
_entity_poly.type
_entity_poly.pdbx_seq_one_letter_code
_entity_poly.pdbx_strand_id
1 'polypeptide(L)'
;MGLKHILVTFFSTFLIFTAFGIAHSDYNLEEDKLRQIFYIEDEIARLNDLIFINDTKIKLYTEELENLKAELKNLNEFISFSKDSASFNIDEYESELKDINNFKTNLDKLKSGYRERLIWLYKNGSIIEQELLFSSKNFNEFYSRLKYLNKLSELRKRNLDHILRSEYILNQKKEMQKLSLTKRKEYFQEKKDQSSELNEKIYSIEAEMNKIRELTSDYMKLIDERKSLIATINKRIQFIKEPFIYKINQVVDYPDTNFEYLKGKLILPVNSVDIINSFGTYINPETFTISQSNGITVSISQNSEVKVVASGTIEDILYTHILGDIIIVNHGNGYRSVYGSTKPVGIVKGINVKAGDVIGWTQSSGYGQSFHFELWIGKEPVDPIFWFRRG
;
A
#
# COMPACT_ATOMS: atom_id res chain seq x y z
N MET A 1 -53.80 32.43 -15.66
CA MET A 1 -53.22 32.48 -14.30
C MET A 1 -51.72 32.27 -14.47
N GLY A 2 -50.87 33.29 -14.51
CA GLY A 2 -50.58 34.24 -13.42
C GLY A 2 -49.20 33.87 -12.85
N LEU A 3 -48.10 34.21 -13.53
CA LEU A 3 -47.22 35.39 -13.32
C LEU A 3 -46.43 35.39 -11.99
N LYS A 4 -45.09 35.31 -12.12
CA LYS A 4 -44.01 36.09 -11.45
C LYS A 4 -42.72 35.23 -11.36
N HIS A 5 -41.76 35.31 -12.30
CA HIS A 5 -40.72 36.35 -12.48
C HIS A 5 -40.08 36.84 -11.17
N ILE A 6 -38.76 36.58 -11.04
CA ILE A 6 -37.73 37.60 -10.72
C ILE A 6 -36.47 37.20 -11.51
N LEU A 7 -36.24 37.92 -12.61
CA LEU A 7 -34.93 38.24 -13.14
C LEU A 7 -34.38 39.38 -12.27
N VAL A 8 -33.08 39.38 -11.96
CA VAL A 8 -32.32 40.62 -11.84
C VAL A 8 -31.11 40.49 -12.75
N THR A 9 -31.30 40.97 -13.96
CA THR A 9 -30.30 41.57 -14.84
C THR A 9 -29.65 42.75 -14.14
N PHE A 10 -28.31 42.85 -14.20
CA PHE A 10 -27.66 44.15 -14.19
C PHE A 10 -26.83 44.34 -15.46
N PHE A 11 -26.88 45.57 -15.91
CA PHE A 11 -26.71 46.03 -17.27
C PHE A 11 -25.24 46.10 -17.70
N SER A 12 -25.03 45.71 -18.96
CA SER A 12 -24.01 46.24 -19.86
C SER A 12 -23.89 47.76 -19.74
N THR A 13 -22.68 48.30 -19.55
CA THR A 13 -22.01 49.30 -20.42
C THR A 13 -20.89 50.00 -19.65
N PHE A 14 -19.63 49.70 -19.99
CA PHE A 14 -18.61 50.74 -20.10
C PHE A 14 -17.51 50.28 -21.04
N LEU A 15 -17.65 50.70 -22.30
CA LEU A 15 -16.59 50.65 -23.29
C LEU A 15 -15.85 51.99 -23.16
N ILE A 16 -14.73 51.99 -22.44
CA ILE A 16 -13.68 53.00 -22.61
C ILE A 16 -12.40 52.29 -22.99
N PHE A 17 -12.08 52.47 -24.27
CA PHE A 17 -10.78 52.25 -24.86
C PHE A 17 -9.87 53.39 -24.40
N THR A 18 -8.98 53.14 -23.44
CA THR A 18 -7.81 53.99 -23.21
C THR A 18 -6.62 53.08 -22.93
N ALA A 19 -5.79 52.93 -23.96
CA ALA A 19 -4.36 52.60 -23.90
C ALA A 19 -3.91 51.83 -22.65
N PHE A 20 -3.99 50.50 -22.69
CA PHE A 20 -3.04 49.70 -21.93
C PHE A 20 -1.67 49.96 -22.56
N GLY A 21 -0.95 50.92 -21.99
CA GLY A 21 0.50 50.95 -22.11
C GLY A 21 1.00 49.56 -21.76
N ILE A 22 1.86 49.02 -22.62
CA ILE A 22 2.63 47.81 -22.37
C ILE A 22 3.48 48.12 -21.14
N ALA A 23 2.93 47.84 -19.96
CA ALA A 23 3.68 47.76 -18.72
C ALA A 23 4.62 46.57 -18.92
N HIS A 24 5.86 46.88 -19.30
CA HIS A 24 6.95 45.94 -19.25
C HIS A 24 7.03 45.52 -17.78
N SER A 25 6.64 44.28 -17.47
CA SER A 25 6.86 43.72 -16.15
C SER A 25 8.37 43.56 -16.01
N ASP A 26 9.00 44.46 -15.26
CA ASP A 26 10.40 44.32 -14.87
C ASP A 26 10.56 42.99 -14.12
N TYR A 27 11.14 41.99 -14.78
CA TYR A 27 11.40 40.68 -14.20
C TYR A 27 12.46 40.83 -13.10
N ASN A 28 12.09 40.42 -11.89
CA ASN A 28 12.98 40.44 -10.74
C ASN A 28 13.46 39.01 -10.41
N LEU A 29 14.72 38.71 -10.77
CA LEU A 29 15.38 37.44 -10.52
C LEU A 29 15.42 37.05 -9.04
N GLU A 30 15.49 38.03 -8.14
CA GLU A 30 15.44 37.79 -6.70
C GLU A 30 14.05 37.29 -6.30
N GLU A 31 12.99 37.91 -6.81
CA GLU A 31 11.61 37.52 -6.51
C GLU A 31 11.29 36.11 -7.04
N ASP A 32 11.78 35.73 -8.22
CA ASP A 32 11.59 34.38 -8.76
C ASP A 32 12.31 33.31 -7.91
N LYS A 33 13.56 33.56 -7.52
CA LYS A 33 14.31 32.64 -6.64
C LYS A 33 13.64 32.50 -5.27
N LEU A 34 13.07 33.58 -4.74
CA LEU A 34 12.27 33.54 -3.51
C LEU A 34 10.99 32.70 -3.67
N ARG A 35 10.33 32.77 -4.83
CA ARG A 35 9.18 31.89 -5.15
C ARG A 35 9.60 30.42 -5.27
N GLN A 36 10.74 30.12 -5.88
CA GLN A 36 11.27 28.76 -5.96
C GLN A 36 11.55 28.20 -4.54
N ILE A 37 12.16 29.00 -3.67
CA ILE A 37 12.36 28.63 -2.26
C ILE A 37 11.02 28.35 -1.59
N PHE A 38 10.02 29.23 -1.76
CA PHE A 38 8.68 29.05 -1.19
C PHE A 38 8.03 27.72 -1.60
N TYR A 39 8.11 27.33 -2.88
CA TYR A 39 7.57 26.04 -3.33
C TYR A 39 8.31 24.84 -2.73
N ILE A 40 9.64 24.93 -2.59
CA ILE A 40 10.44 23.86 -1.97
C ILE A 40 10.15 23.78 -0.46
N GLU A 41 9.96 24.92 0.22
CA GLU A 41 9.56 24.97 1.63
C GLU A 41 8.17 24.36 1.85
N ASP A 42 7.22 24.61 0.95
CA ASP A 42 5.90 23.97 0.98
C ASP A 42 5.99 22.45 0.74
N GLU A 43 6.84 22.00 -0.18
CA GLU A 43 7.09 20.56 -0.38
C GLU A 43 7.69 19.91 0.88
N ILE A 44 8.68 20.56 1.52
CA ILE A 44 9.25 20.12 2.79
C ILE A 44 8.18 20.06 3.88
N ALA A 45 7.29 21.04 3.97
CA ALA A 45 6.20 21.04 4.95
C ALA A 45 5.27 19.83 4.76
N ARG A 46 4.86 19.54 3.52
CA ARG A 46 4.04 18.36 3.20
C ARG A 46 4.75 17.04 3.54
N LEU A 47 6.06 16.94 3.26
CA LEU A 47 6.84 15.75 3.63
C LEU A 47 6.93 15.57 5.15
N ASN A 48 7.11 16.65 5.91
CA ASN A 48 7.08 16.59 7.38
C ASN A 48 5.71 16.15 7.91
N ASP A 49 4.60 16.60 7.32
CA ASP A 49 3.26 16.14 7.69
C ASP A 49 3.09 14.63 7.44
N LEU A 50 3.61 14.12 6.32
CA LEU A 50 3.61 12.68 6.02
C LEU A 50 4.45 11.88 7.02
N ILE A 51 5.62 12.39 7.41
CA ILE A 51 6.46 11.80 8.46
C ILE A 51 5.70 11.76 9.79
N PHE A 52 5.06 12.86 10.18
CA PHE A 52 4.26 12.92 11.42
C PHE A 52 3.11 11.90 11.43
N ILE A 53 2.42 11.74 10.30
CA ILE A 53 1.37 10.71 10.14
C ILE A 53 1.97 9.31 10.29
N ASN A 54 3.12 9.05 9.66
CA ASN A 54 3.80 7.75 9.73
C ASN A 54 4.30 7.44 11.15
N ASP A 55 4.85 8.42 11.86
CA ASP A 55 5.29 8.26 13.26
C ASP A 55 4.12 7.97 14.18
N THR A 56 2.98 8.63 13.96
CA THR A 56 1.74 8.37 14.69
C THR A 56 1.25 6.94 14.43
N LYS A 57 1.29 6.46 13.18
CA LYS A 57 0.96 5.07 12.84
C LYS A 57 1.92 4.08 13.49
N ILE A 58 3.23 4.34 13.46
CA ILE A 58 4.23 3.50 14.12
C ILE A 58 3.95 3.40 15.62
N LYS A 59 3.56 4.50 16.27
CA LYS A 59 3.20 4.48 17.69
C LYS A 59 1.99 3.58 17.96
N LEU A 60 0.92 3.72 17.18
CA LEU A 60 -0.28 2.87 17.28
C LEU A 60 0.05 1.39 17.07
N TYR A 61 0.82 1.07 16.02
CA TYR A 61 1.27 -0.30 15.75
C TYR A 61 2.18 -0.85 16.85
N THR A 62 3.00 -0.01 17.49
CA THR A 62 3.84 -0.43 18.62
C THR A 62 2.98 -0.81 19.83
N GLU A 63 1.98 0.01 20.17
CA GLU A 63 1.02 -0.29 21.25
C GLU A 63 0.22 -1.58 20.95
N GLU A 64 -0.23 -1.76 19.71
CA GLU A 64 -0.90 -2.98 19.25
C GLU A 64 0.00 -4.22 19.36
N LEU A 65 1.27 -4.11 18.93
CA LEU A 65 2.24 -5.20 19.04
C LEU A 65 2.55 -5.57 20.49
N GLU A 66 2.64 -4.60 21.39
CA GLU A 66 2.85 -4.88 22.82
C GLU A 66 1.68 -5.69 23.39
N ASN A 67 0.44 -5.31 23.06
CA ASN A 67 -0.76 -6.03 23.48
C ASN A 67 -0.80 -7.45 22.90
N LEU A 68 -0.57 -7.60 21.59
CA LEU A 68 -0.56 -8.90 20.92
C LEU A 68 0.55 -9.82 21.43
N LYS A 69 1.75 -9.28 21.69
CA LYS A 69 2.87 -10.05 22.25
C LYS A 69 2.59 -10.48 23.69
N ALA A 70 1.95 -9.63 24.49
CA ALA A 70 1.52 -9.99 25.83
C ALA A 70 0.44 -11.08 25.81
N GLU A 71 -0.54 -10.98 24.92
CA GLU A 71 -1.58 -11.99 24.73
C GLU A 71 -0.97 -13.33 24.27
N LEU A 72 -0.09 -13.31 23.28
CA LEU A 72 0.62 -14.48 22.80
C LEU A 72 1.47 -15.13 23.89
N LYS A 73 2.17 -14.32 24.70
CA LYS A 73 2.95 -14.80 25.84
C LYS A 73 2.06 -15.53 26.84
N ASN A 74 0.97 -14.89 27.28
CA ASN A 74 0.01 -15.48 28.21
C ASN A 74 -0.59 -16.78 27.67
N LEU A 75 -0.92 -16.81 26.37
CA LEU A 75 -1.44 -17.99 25.70
C LEU A 75 -0.41 -19.13 25.65
N ASN A 76 0.85 -18.82 25.34
CA ASN A 76 1.92 -19.82 25.29
C ASN A 76 2.26 -20.35 26.70
N GLU A 77 2.24 -19.49 27.72
CA GLU A 77 2.37 -19.90 29.13
C GLU A 77 1.19 -20.78 29.56
N PHE A 78 -0.03 -20.45 29.13
CA PHE A 78 -1.20 -21.30 29.37
C PHE A 78 -1.06 -22.66 28.69
N ILE A 79 -0.60 -22.70 27.42
CA ILE A 79 -0.39 -23.94 26.67
C ILE A 79 0.70 -24.80 27.32
N SER A 80 1.83 -24.20 27.74
CA SER A 80 2.91 -24.93 28.41
C SER A 80 2.45 -25.47 29.76
N PHE A 81 1.84 -24.63 30.60
CA PHE A 81 1.27 -25.03 31.88
C PHE A 81 0.24 -26.15 31.72
N SER A 82 -0.63 -26.04 30.72
CA SER A 82 -1.66 -27.04 30.45
C SER A 82 -1.05 -28.34 29.93
N LYS A 83 0.08 -28.30 29.21
CA LYS A 83 0.83 -29.47 28.76
C LYS A 83 1.55 -30.16 29.92
N ASP A 84 2.14 -29.40 30.83
CA ASP A 84 2.78 -29.92 32.03
C ASP A 84 1.74 -30.52 32.99
N SER A 85 0.60 -29.85 33.17
CA SER A 85 -0.56 -30.40 33.86
C SER A 85 -1.13 -31.64 33.14
N ALA A 86 -1.00 -31.72 31.82
CA ALA A 86 -1.36 -32.92 31.07
C ALA A 86 -0.43 -34.08 31.38
N SER A 87 0.86 -33.84 31.63
CA SER A 87 1.77 -34.90 32.07
C SER A 87 1.40 -35.45 33.46
N PHE A 88 0.98 -34.60 34.40
CA PHE A 88 0.45 -35.03 35.69
C PHE A 88 -0.88 -35.80 35.55
N ASN A 89 -1.74 -35.39 34.61
CA ASN A 89 -3.01 -36.07 34.33
C ASN A 89 -2.85 -37.35 33.48
N ILE A 90 -1.66 -37.66 32.94
CA ILE A 90 -1.40 -38.98 32.32
C ILE A 90 -1.46 -40.05 33.40
N ASP A 91 -0.92 -39.80 34.59
CA ASP A 91 -1.00 -40.73 35.70
C ASP A 91 -2.46 -40.98 36.14
N GLU A 92 -3.27 -39.92 36.17
CA GLU A 92 -4.71 -40.02 36.46
C GLU A 92 -5.45 -40.80 35.36
N TYR A 93 -5.13 -40.55 34.09
CA TYR A 93 -5.69 -41.27 32.95
C TYR A 93 -5.32 -42.75 32.94
N GLU A 94 -4.05 -43.08 33.21
CA GLU A 94 -3.58 -44.45 33.32
C GLU A 94 -4.23 -45.17 34.50
N SER A 95 -4.43 -44.47 35.62
CA SER A 95 -5.18 -44.96 36.76
C SER A 95 -6.63 -45.26 36.40
N GLU A 96 -7.31 -44.36 35.70
CA GLU A 96 -8.70 -44.54 35.27
C GLU A 96 -8.84 -45.71 34.26
N LEU A 97 -7.91 -45.84 33.32
CA LEU A 97 -7.85 -46.99 32.41
C LEU A 97 -7.65 -48.31 33.16
N LYS A 98 -6.77 -48.32 34.16
CA LYS A 98 -6.55 -49.47 35.02
C LYS A 98 -7.83 -49.84 35.77
N ASP A 99 -8.56 -48.86 36.30
CA ASP A 99 -9.84 -49.08 36.97
C ASP A 99 -10.93 -49.61 36.03
N ILE A 100 -11.03 -49.06 34.82
CA ILE A 100 -11.93 -49.56 33.77
C ILE A 100 -11.58 -51.02 33.41
N ASN A 101 -10.29 -51.35 33.28
CA ASN A 101 -9.84 -52.70 32.98
C ASN A 101 -10.08 -53.68 34.14
N ASN A 102 -9.85 -53.26 35.38
CA ASN A 102 -10.17 -54.04 36.58
C ASN A 102 -11.68 -54.31 36.66
N PHE A 103 -12.49 -53.27 36.44
CA PHE A 103 -13.95 -53.38 36.43
C PHE A 103 -14.43 -54.34 35.33
N LYS A 104 -13.88 -54.22 34.12
CA LYS A 104 -14.15 -55.14 33.00
C LYS A 104 -13.79 -56.58 33.38
N THR A 105 -12.60 -56.80 33.93
CA THR A 105 -12.13 -58.13 34.34
C THR A 105 -13.07 -58.76 35.38
N ASN A 106 -13.53 -57.97 36.35
CA ASN A 106 -14.48 -58.43 37.37
C ASN A 106 -15.86 -58.74 36.76
N LEU A 107 -16.33 -57.90 35.82
CA LEU A 107 -17.57 -58.15 35.09
C LEU A 107 -17.49 -59.42 34.24
N ASP A 108 -16.36 -59.66 33.57
CA ASP A 108 -16.12 -60.86 32.77
C ASP A 108 -16.14 -62.12 33.65
N LYS A 109 -15.55 -62.07 34.86
CA LYS A 109 -15.66 -63.15 35.85
C LYS A 109 -17.12 -63.41 36.27
N LEU A 110 -17.89 -62.35 36.55
CA LEU A 110 -19.31 -62.48 36.90
C LEU A 110 -20.13 -63.10 35.75
N LYS A 111 -19.89 -62.63 34.52
CA LYS A 111 -20.51 -63.17 33.30
C LYS A 111 -20.16 -64.64 33.09
N SER A 112 -18.89 -65.03 33.26
CA SER A 112 -18.44 -66.42 33.13
C SER A 112 -19.12 -67.32 34.16
N GLY A 113 -19.10 -66.96 35.43
CA GLY A 113 -19.76 -67.75 36.48
C GLY A 113 -21.28 -67.80 36.34
N TYR A 114 -21.91 -66.74 35.81
CA TYR A 114 -23.34 -66.79 35.45
C TYR A 114 -23.62 -67.71 34.27
N ARG A 115 -22.77 -67.67 33.22
CA ARG A 115 -22.84 -68.56 32.05
C ARG A 115 -22.72 -70.03 32.44
N GLU A 116 -21.74 -70.39 33.27
CA GLU A 116 -21.56 -71.76 33.77
C GLU A 116 -22.80 -72.27 34.50
N ARG A 117 -23.38 -71.45 35.39
CA ARG A 117 -24.62 -71.77 36.10
C ARG A 117 -25.82 -71.93 35.15
N LEU A 118 -25.95 -71.07 34.15
CA LEU A 118 -27.01 -71.20 33.14
C LEU A 118 -26.89 -72.50 32.34
N ILE A 119 -25.67 -72.87 31.92
CA ILE A 119 -25.42 -74.13 31.21
C ILE A 119 -25.78 -75.33 32.10
N TRP A 120 -25.41 -75.28 33.38
CA TRP A 120 -25.74 -76.35 34.32
C TRP A 120 -27.26 -76.46 34.55
N LEU A 121 -27.96 -75.33 34.71
CA LEU A 121 -29.43 -75.29 34.85
C LEU A 121 -30.13 -75.80 33.59
N TYR A 122 -29.63 -75.47 32.41
CA TYR A 122 -30.16 -75.99 31.15
C TYR A 122 -30.04 -77.52 31.08
N LYS A 123 -28.89 -78.07 31.50
CA LYS A 123 -28.64 -79.51 31.47
C LYS A 123 -29.41 -80.30 32.54
N ASN A 124 -29.60 -79.74 33.74
CA ASN A 124 -30.04 -80.51 34.91
C ASN A 124 -31.20 -79.88 35.72
N GLY A 125 -31.51 -78.61 35.51
CA GLY A 125 -32.28 -77.79 36.46
C GLY A 125 -33.72 -78.25 36.67
N SER A 126 -34.51 -78.45 35.61
CA SER A 126 -35.93 -78.81 35.75
C SER A 126 -36.14 -80.16 36.45
N ILE A 127 -35.25 -81.13 36.21
CA ILE A 127 -35.36 -82.47 36.77
C ILE A 127 -34.96 -82.44 38.25
N ILE A 128 -33.81 -81.82 38.57
CA ILE A 128 -33.30 -81.73 39.94
C ILE A 128 -34.22 -80.88 40.84
N GLU A 129 -34.77 -79.77 40.35
CA GLU A 129 -35.67 -78.92 41.15
C GLU A 129 -36.98 -79.65 41.50
N GLN A 130 -37.54 -80.44 40.57
CA GLN A 130 -38.72 -81.28 40.82
C GLN A 130 -38.40 -82.44 41.76
N GLU A 131 -37.28 -83.15 41.54
CA GLU A 131 -36.82 -84.24 42.39
C GLU A 131 -36.55 -83.76 43.83
N LEU A 132 -35.95 -82.59 43.99
CA LEU A 132 -35.72 -81.96 45.29
C LEU A 132 -37.02 -81.60 45.99
N LEU A 133 -38.05 -81.13 45.27
CA LEU A 133 -39.34 -80.84 45.88
C LEU A 133 -40.07 -82.14 46.29
N PHE A 134 -40.19 -83.11 45.39
CA PHE A 134 -40.99 -84.31 45.62
C PHE A 134 -40.31 -85.40 46.47
N SER A 135 -39.00 -85.31 46.74
CA SER A 135 -38.27 -86.17 47.69
C SER A 135 -38.39 -85.74 49.16
N SER A 136 -39.22 -84.75 49.49
CA SER A 136 -39.45 -84.29 50.86
C SER A 136 -40.20 -85.33 51.71
N LYS A 137 -39.81 -85.54 52.97
CA LYS A 137 -40.44 -86.51 53.89
C LYS A 137 -41.76 -86.02 54.49
N ASN A 138 -41.99 -84.72 54.52
CA ASN A 138 -43.20 -84.10 55.06
C ASN A 138 -43.46 -82.70 54.45
N PHE A 139 -44.65 -82.16 54.69
CA PHE A 139 -45.10 -80.87 54.13
C PHE A 139 -44.23 -79.68 54.55
N ASN A 140 -43.73 -79.66 55.79
CA ASN A 140 -42.87 -78.56 56.27
C ASN A 140 -41.52 -78.53 55.54
N GLU A 141 -40.95 -79.71 55.26
CA GLU A 141 -39.74 -79.85 54.46
C GLU A 141 -39.98 -79.44 53.00
N PHE A 142 -41.10 -79.87 52.40
CA PHE A 142 -41.53 -79.44 51.06
C PHE A 142 -41.62 -77.91 50.95
N TYR A 143 -42.38 -77.29 51.86
CA TYR A 143 -42.58 -75.84 51.89
C TYR A 143 -41.26 -75.09 52.08
N SER A 144 -40.38 -75.58 52.95
CA SER A 144 -39.05 -74.99 53.15
C SER A 144 -38.19 -75.06 51.88
N ARG A 145 -38.15 -76.22 51.20
CA ARG A 145 -37.43 -76.41 49.93
C ARG A 145 -38.00 -75.51 48.82
N LEU A 146 -39.32 -75.38 48.72
CA LEU A 146 -39.99 -74.45 47.79
C LEU A 146 -39.59 -72.99 48.07
N LYS A 147 -39.58 -72.59 49.35
CA LYS A 147 -39.11 -71.25 49.76
C LYS A 147 -37.65 -71.01 49.38
N TYR A 148 -36.77 -72.00 49.53
CA TYR A 148 -35.37 -71.91 49.11
C TYR A 148 -35.22 -71.79 47.59
N LEU A 149 -35.97 -72.57 46.80
CA LEU A 149 -35.95 -72.47 45.33
C LEU A 149 -36.43 -71.10 44.84
N ASN A 150 -37.52 -70.58 45.44
CA ASN A 150 -37.97 -69.21 45.16
C ASN A 150 -36.89 -68.19 45.50
N LYS A 151 -36.22 -68.34 46.66
CA LYS A 151 -35.13 -67.45 47.05
C LYS A 151 -33.94 -67.52 46.08
N LEU A 152 -33.60 -68.70 45.61
CA LEU A 152 -32.56 -68.89 44.59
C LEU A 152 -32.94 -68.23 43.26
N SER A 153 -34.21 -68.34 42.84
CA SER A 153 -34.70 -67.66 41.65
C SER A 153 -34.59 -66.13 41.74
N GLU A 154 -34.97 -65.56 42.89
CA GLU A 154 -34.77 -64.13 43.15
C GLU A 154 -33.29 -63.73 43.08
N LEU A 155 -32.40 -64.52 43.68
CA LEU A 155 -30.96 -64.26 43.64
C LEU A 155 -30.41 -64.33 42.21
N ARG A 156 -30.87 -65.28 41.39
CA ARG A 156 -30.50 -65.37 39.97
C ARG A 156 -30.91 -64.12 39.21
N LYS A 157 -32.15 -63.65 39.39
CA LYS A 157 -32.64 -62.41 38.78
C LYS A 157 -31.81 -61.20 39.21
N ARG A 158 -31.54 -61.05 40.51
CA ARG A 158 -30.68 -59.97 41.03
C ARG A 158 -29.26 -60.00 40.48
N ASN A 159 -28.68 -61.19 40.30
CA ASN A 159 -27.36 -61.34 39.72
C ASN A 159 -27.34 -60.92 38.25
N LEU A 160 -28.36 -61.29 37.47
CA LEU A 160 -28.51 -60.84 36.09
C LEU A 160 -28.67 -59.32 36.02
N ASP A 161 -29.56 -58.75 36.83
CA ASP A 161 -29.76 -57.30 36.90
C ASP A 161 -28.46 -56.57 37.27
N HIS A 162 -27.67 -57.12 38.19
CA HIS A 162 -26.37 -56.58 38.54
C HIS A 162 -25.39 -56.61 37.36
N ILE A 163 -25.29 -57.73 36.63
CA ILE A 163 -24.43 -57.85 35.45
C ILE A 163 -24.82 -56.83 34.38
N LEU A 164 -26.12 -56.71 34.07
CA LEU A 164 -26.62 -55.77 33.08
C LEU A 164 -26.34 -54.31 33.47
N ARG A 165 -26.54 -53.95 34.74
CA ARG A 165 -26.20 -52.61 35.25
C ARG A 165 -24.70 -52.34 35.20
N SER A 166 -23.87 -53.30 35.60
CA SER A 166 -22.41 -53.16 35.55
C SER A 166 -21.92 -52.99 34.11
N GLU A 167 -22.49 -53.73 33.15
CA GLU A 167 -22.17 -53.57 31.73
C GLU A 167 -22.55 -52.19 31.20
N TYR A 168 -23.74 -51.70 31.55
CA TYR A 168 -24.15 -50.34 31.22
C TYR A 168 -23.18 -49.29 31.79
N ILE A 169 -22.82 -49.40 33.08
CA ILE A 169 -21.87 -48.48 33.73
C ILE A 169 -20.50 -48.52 33.04
N LEU A 170 -20.00 -49.71 32.70
CA LEU A 170 -18.71 -49.86 32.01
C LEU A 170 -18.71 -49.13 30.66
N ASN A 171 -19.78 -49.28 29.88
CA ASN A 171 -19.90 -48.61 28.59
C ASN A 171 -19.96 -47.08 28.76
N GLN A 172 -20.72 -46.58 29.74
CA GLN A 172 -20.78 -45.14 30.03
C GLN A 172 -19.43 -44.58 30.45
N LYS A 173 -18.67 -45.31 31.30
CA LYS A 173 -17.31 -44.89 31.69
C LYS A 173 -16.38 -44.78 30.49
N LYS A 174 -16.40 -45.76 29.58
CA LYS A 174 -15.58 -45.74 28.37
C LYS A 174 -15.92 -44.58 27.44
N GLU A 175 -17.22 -44.34 27.21
CA GLU A 175 -17.66 -43.24 26.35
C GLU A 175 -17.31 -41.88 26.96
N MET A 176 -17.50 -41.71 28.28
CA MET A 176 -17.13 -40.47 28.98
C MET A 176 -15.63 -40.19 28.89
N GLN A 177 -14.79 -41.20 29.11
CA GLN A 177 -13.34 -41.08 28.98
C GLN A 177 -12.91 -40.76 27.55
N LYS A 178 -13.50 -41.41 26.54
CA LYS A 178 -13.22 -41.12 25.13
C LYS A 178 -13.60 -39.69 24.77
N LEU A 179 -14.77 -39.24 25.22
CA LEU A 179 -15.26 -37.88 24.97
C LEU A 179 -14.37 -36.83 25.63
N SER A 180 -13.97 -37.04 26.88
CA SER A 180 -13.10 -36.09 27.60
C SER A 180 -11.74 -35.94 26.92
N LEU A 181 -11.13 -37.03 26.45
CA LEU A 181 -9.89 -37.00 25.68
C LEU A 181 -10.04 -36.23 24.37
N THR A 182 -11.09 -36.50 23.60
CA THR A 182 -11.33 -35.81 22.33
C THR A 182 -11.53 -34.32 22.56
N LYS A 183 -12.38 -33.93 23.52
CA LYS A 183 -12.63 -32.53 23.85
C LYS A 183 -11.36 -31.81 24.30
N ARG A 184 -10.52 -32.49 25.07
CA ARG A 184 -9.22 -31.95 25.49
C ARG A 184 -8.29 -31.73 24.29
N LYS A 185 -8.18 -32.69 23.38
CA LYS A 185 -7.37 -32.57 22.16
C LYS A 185 -7.86 -31.42 21.27
N GLU A 186 -9.16 -31.33 21.06
CA GLU A 186 -9.79 -30.23 20.30
C GLU A 186 -9.45 -28.88 20.92
N TYR A 187 -9.64 -28.74 22.24
CA TYR A 187 -9.33 -27.50 22.97
C TYR A 187 -7.85 -27.10 22.85
N PHE A 188 -6.91 -28.05 22.99
CA PHE A 188 -5.49 -27.76 22.81
C PHE A 188 -5.13 -27.37 21.38
N GLN A 189 -5.74 -28.03 20.40
CA GLN A 189 -5.52 -27.69 19.00
C GLN A 189 -6.03 -26.27 18.72
N GLU A 190 -7.23 -25.93 19.19
CA GLU A 190 -7.79 -24.58 19.09
C GLU A 190 -6.85 -23.52 19.69
N LYS A 191 -6.31 -23.76 20.89
CA LYS A 191 -5.37 -22.82 21.53
C LYS A 191 -4.06 -22.69 20.76
N LYS A 192 -3.58 -23.78 20.16
CA LYS A 192 -2.39 -23.77 19.30
C LYS A 192 -2.64 -22.99 18.01
N ASP A 193 -3.81 -23.18 17.40
CA ASP A 193 -4.22 -22.46 16.19
C ASP A 193 -4.36 -20.96 16.47
N GLN A 194 -4.96 -20.58 17.61
CA GLN A 194 -5.00 -19.19 18.09
C GLN A 194 -3.58 -18.61 18.25
N SER A 195 -2.65 -19.36 18.86
CA SER A 195 -1.25 -18.90 18.99
C SER A 195 -0.57 -18.70 17.62
N SER A 196 -0.87 -19.55 16.64
CA SER A 196 -0.37 -19.38 15.27
C SER A 196 -0.94 -18.12 14.62
N GLU A 197 -2.25 -17.89 14.75
CA GLU A 197 -2.92 -16.71 14.19
C GLU A 197 -2.38 -15.40 14.79
N LEU A 198 -2.15 -15.36 16.12
CA LEU A 198 -1.53 -14.20 16.76
C LEU A 198 -0.10 -13.95 16.26
N ASN A 199 0.70 -15.00 16.07
CA ASN A 199 2.05 -14.87 15.51
C ASN A 199 2.03 -14.30 14.08
N GLU A 200 1.10 -14.77 13.24
CA GLU A 200 0.95 -14.26 11.87
C GLU A 200 0.55 -12.77 11.86
N LYS A 201 -0.37 -12.36 12.75
CA LYS A 201 -0.74 -10.95 12.92
C LYS A 201 0.46 -10.10 13.34
N ILE A 202 1.21 -10.54 14.35
CA ILE A 202 2.44 -9.86 14.80
C ILE A 202 3.42 -9.68 13.63
N TYR A 203 3.68 -10.76 12.89
CA TYR A 203 4.59 -10.71 11.74
C TYR A 203 4.12 -9.73 10.66
N SER A 204 2.82 -9.71 10.37
CA SER A 204 2.24 -8.80 9.37
C SER A 204 2.39 -7.33 9.78
N ILE A 205 2.14 -6.99 11.05
CA ILE A 205 2.29 -5.63 11.57
C ILE A 205 3.76 -5.22 11.58
N GLU A 206 4.68 -6.10 12.00
CA GLU A 206 6.12 -5.83 11.96
C GLU A 206 6.62 -5.55 10.53
N ALA A 207 6.11 -6.31 9.54
CA ALA A 207 6.43 -6.08 8.14
C ALA A 207 5.89 -4.74 7.62
N GLU A 208 4.67 -4.35 8.00
CA GLU A 208 4.12 -3.03 7.66
C GLU A 208 4.91 -1.89 8.31
N MET A 209 5.26 -2.02 9.58
CA MET A 209 6.09 -1.03 10.28
C MET A 209 7.44 -0.83 9.60
N ASN A 210 8.08 -1.91 9.14
CA ASN A 210 9.36 -1.80 8.43
C ASN A 210 9.22 -1.04 7.11
N LYS A 211 8.16 -1.28 6.34
CA LYS A 211 7.86 -0.51 5.12
C LYS A 211 7.63 0.97 5.42
N ILE A 212 6.91 1.28 6.50
CA ILE A 212 6.68 2.67 6.92
C ILE A 212 7.99 3.34 7.33
N ARG A 213 8.88 2.63 8.06
CA ARG A 213 10.20 3.14 8.44
C ARG A 213 11.10 3.42 7.24
N GLU A 214 11.10 2.52 6.26
CA GLU A 214 11.83 2.72 4.99
C GLU A 214 11.30 3.96 4.26
N LEU A 215 9.99 4.09 4.11
CA LEU A 215 9.36 5.24 3.48
C LEU A 215 9.66 6.56 4.21
N THR A 216 9.60 6.56 5.55
CA THR A 216 9.98 7.72 6.36
C THR A 216 11.45 8.08 6.18
N SER A 217 12.35 7.08 6.09
CA SER A 217 13.77 7.33 5.79
C SER A 217 13.96 7.99 4.43
N ASP A 218 13.21 7.58 3.41
CA ASP A 218 13.28 8.18 2.08
C ASP A 218 12.72 9.61 2.06
N TYR A 219 11.65 9.90 2.80
CA TYR A 219 11.17 11.27 2.98
C TYR A 219 12.21 12.16 3.67
N MET A 220 12.93 11.66 4.67
CA MET A 220 14.00 12.41 5.33
C MET A 220 15.15 12.74 4.37
N LYS A 221 15.59 11.78 3.53
CA LYS A 221 16.61 12.03 2.49
C LYS A 221 16.16 13.11 1.52
N LEU A 222 14.91 13.03 1.04
CA LEU A 222 14.34 14.01 0.12
C LEU A 222 14.29 15.41 0.76
N ILE A 223 13.92 15.52 2.03
CA ILE A 223 13.95 16.79 2.77
C ILE A 223 15.38 17.35 2.82
N ASP A 224 16.40 16.53 3.09
CA ASP A 224 17.79 16.98 3.15
C ASP A 224 18.32 17.43 1.78
N GLU A 225 17.93 16.76 0.70
CA GLU A 225 18.19 17.18 -0.68
C GLU A 225 17.54 18.54 -0.96
N ARG A 226 16.25 18.70 -0.63
CA ARG A 226 15.51 19.97 -0.80
C ARG A 226 16.11 21.12 0.01
N LYS A 227 16.54 20.88 1.25
CA LYS A 227 17.24 21.88 2.08
C LYS A 227 18.58 22.29 1.47
N SER A 228 19.32 21.33 0.90
CA SER A 228 20.60 21.60 0.21
C SER A 228 20.39 22.44 -1.06
N LEU A 229 19.29 22.21 -1.77
CA LEU A 229 18.86 23.02 -2.91
C LEU A 229 18.54 24.46 -2.49
N ILE A 230 17.74 24.66 -1.44
CA ILE A 230 17.45 25.99 -0.86
C ILE A 230 18.76 26.70 -0.47
N ALA A 231 19.70 26.02 0.19
CA ALA A 231 20.99 26.60 0.56
C ALA A 231 21.81 27.06 -0.67
N THR A 232 21.74 26.30 -1.76
CA THR A 232 22.38 26.65 -3.04
C THR A 232 21.72 27.85 -3.70
N ILE A 233 20.38 27.90 -3.71
CA ILE A 233 19.63 29.05 -4.23
C ILE A 233 19.95 30.31 -3.41
N ASN A 234 19.94 30.22 -2.08
CA ASN A 234 20.29 31.33 -1.18
C ASN A 234 21.71 31.87 -1.42
N LYS A 235 22.70 30.98 -1.60
CA LYS A 235 24.05 31.40 -2.01
C LYS A 235 24.02 32.16 -3.33
N ARG A 236 23.30 31.65 -4.33
CA ARG A 236 23.17 32.32 -5.64
C ARG A 236 22.48 33.68 -5.53
N ILE A 237 21.50 33.85 -4.63
CA ILE A 237 20.88 35.16 -4.34
C ILE A 237 21.92 36.14 -3.78
N GLN A 238 22.76 35.70 -2.85
CA GLN A 238 23.79 36.55 -2.22
C GLN A 238 24.83 37.08 -3.22
N PHE A 239 25.08 36.35 -4.32
CA PHE A 239 25.98 36.77 -5.40
C PHE A 239 25.31 37.65 -6.47
N ILE A 240 24.00 37.92 -6.36
CA ILE A 240 23.31 38.92 -7.19
C ILE A 240 23.69 40.31 -6.66
N LYS A 241 24.89 40.78 -7.03
CA LYS A 241 25.24 42.20 -6.90
C LYS A 241 24.72 42.93 -8.15
N GLU A 242 23.70 43.75 -7.94
CA GLU A 242 22.97 44.57 -8.91
C GLU A 242 22.09 43.74 -9.88
N PRO A 243 20.80 44.09 -10.06
CA PRO A 243 19.97 43.46 -11.07
C PRO A 243 20.54 43.80 -12.46
N PHE A 244 21.15 42.81 -13.11
CA PHE A 244 21.50 42.91 -14.52
C PHE A 244 20.19 42.88 -15.32
N ILE A 245 19.61 44.05 -15.53
CA ILE A 245 18.46 44.24 -16.41
C ILE A 245 18.98 44.07 -17.83
N TYR A 246 18.89 42.86 -18.40
CA TYR A 246 18.99 42.70 -19.84
C TYR A 246 17.82 43.45 -20.47
N LYS A 247 18.06 44.63 -21.04
CA LYS A 247 17.12 45.24 -21.98
C LYS A 247 17.10 44.39 -23.24
N ILE A 248 16.24 43.37 -23.26
CA ILE A 248 16.10 42.48 -24.41
C ILE A 248 15.40 43.27 -25.51
N ASN A 249 16.18 43.79 -26.45
CA ASN A 249 15.64 44.25 -27.71
C ASN A 249 15.18 43.00 -28.48
N GLN A 250 13.91 42.93 -28.87
CA GLN A 250 13.36 41.90 -29.78
C GLN A 250 13.13 42.45 -31.20
N VAL A 251 13.60 43.65 -31.51
CA VAL A 251 13.55 44.20 -32.87
C VAL A 251 14.53 43.42 -33.75
N VAL A 252 13.99 42.83 -34.82
CA VAL A 252 14.75 42.18 -35.89
C VAL A 252 15.38 43.27 -36.75
N ASP A 253 16.71 43.36 -36.71
CA ASP A 253 17.53 44.34 -37.45
C ASP A 253 18.51 43.68 -38.44
N TYR A 254 18.38 42.37 -38.66
CA TYR A 254 19.16 41.60 -39.61
C TYR A 254 18.38 41.34 -40.90
N PRO A 255 19.06 41.31 -42.07
CA PRO A 255 18.40 41.10 -43.34
C PRO A 255 17.91 39.66 -43.47
N ASP A 256 16.73 39.49 -44.07
CA ASP A 256 16.15 38.19 -44.41
C ASP A 256 16.99 37.53 -45.50
N THR A 257 17.98 36.75 -45.08
CA THR A 257 19.06 36.15 -45.90
C THR A 257 19.25 34.69 -45.52
N ASN A 258 20.14 33.97 -46.22
CA ASN A 258 20.41 32.56 -45.91
C ASN A 258 20.74 32.40 -44.42
N PHE A 259 20.09 31.44 -43.76
CA PHE A 259 20.08 31.28 -42.30
C PHE A 259 21.49 31.23 -41.71
N GLU A 260 22.44 30.62 -42.41
CA GLU A 260 23.86 30.54 -42.03
C GLU A 260 24.50 31.90 -41.70
N TYR A 261 24.12 32.98 -42.40
CA TYR A 261 24.66 34.33 -42.18
C TYR A 261 24.06 35.05 -40.96
N LEU A 262 23.07 34.43 -40.30
CA LEU A 262 22.41 34.94 -39.09
C LEU A 262 23.08 34.48 -37.80
N LYS A 263 24.14 33.67 -37.88
CA LYS A 263 24.91 33.26 -36.70
C LYS A 263 25.42 34.49 -35.93
N GLY A 264 25.07 34.55 -34.65
CA GLY A 264 25.41 35.63 -33.73
C GLY A 264 24.54 36.89 -33.89
N LYS A 265 23.44 36.83 -34.65
CA LYS A 265 22.54 37.96 -34.92
C LYS A 265 21.09 37.72 -34.50
N LEU A 266 20.69 36.46 -34.28
CA LEU A 266 19.30 36.11 -34.02
C LEU A 266 18.78 36.81 -32.75
N ILE A 267 17.50 37.19 -32.76
CA ILE A 267 16.80 37.56 -31.54
C ILE A 267 16.55 36.32 -30.68
N LEU A 268 16.38 36.53 -29.37
CA LEU A 268 15.76 35.53 -28.51
C LEU A 268 14.27 35.37 -28.88
N PRO A 269 13.76 34.14 -29.02
CA PRO A 269 12.37 33.89 -29.40
C PRO A 269 11.35 34.47 -28.41
N VAL A 270 11.72 34.53 -27.14
CA VAL A 270 10.87 35.00 -26.04
C VAL A 270 11.58 36.10 -25.28
N ASN A 271 10.80 36.94 -24.61
CA ASN A 271 11.36 37.94 -23.72
C ASN A 271 11.71 37.24 -22.39
N SER A 272 12.97 36.86 -22.24
CA SER A 272 13.48 36.08 -21.12
C SER A 272 14.78 36.67 -20.60
N VAL A 273 14.91 36.74 -19.28
CA VAL A 273 16.07 37.34 -18.60
C VAL A 273 17.16 36.31 -18.27
N ASP A 274 16.82 35.01 -18.14
CA ASP A 274 17.79 33.98 -17.74
C ASP A 274 17.66 32.66 -18.51
N ILE A 275 18.81 32.04 -18.78
CA ILE A 275 18.90 30.65 -19.26
C ILE A 275 18.93 29.74 -18.03
N ILE A 276 17.87 28.95 -17.84
CA ILE A 276 17.74 27.97 -16.75
C ILE A 276 18.56 26.72 -17.05
N ASN A 277 18.53 26.25 -18.30
CA ASN A 277 19.28 25.08 -18.75
C ASN A 277 19.97 25.37 -20.07
N SER A 278 21.24 24.98 -20.18
CA SER A 278 22.05 25.21 -21.38
C SER A 278 22.05 23.98 -22.29
N PHE A 279 22.44 24.19 -23.55
CA PHE A 279 22.65 23.11 -24.49
C PHE A 279 23.81 22.19 -24.05
N GLY A 280 23.69 20.90 -24.34
CA GLY A 280 24.76 19.91 -24.17
C GLY A 280 24.52 18.97 -22.99
N THR A 281 25.58 18.25 -22.62
CA THR A 281 25.57 17.29 -21.52
C THR A 281 25.94 17.99 -20.21
N TYR A 282 25.09 17.81 -19.21
CA TYR A 282 25.39 18.22 -17.84
C TYR A 282 25.24 17.03 -16.91
N ILE A 283 26.18 16.94 -15.99
CA ILE A 283 26.14 15.95 -14.93
C ILE A 283 25.31 16.57 -13.83
N ASN A 284 24.19 15.93 -13.51
CA ASN A 284 23.45 16.29 -12.31
C ASN A 284 24.36 16.03 -11.09
N PRO A 285 24.78 17.07 -10.34
CA PRO A 285 25.74 16.91 -9.23
C PRO A 285 25.20 16.06 -8.07
N GLU A 286 23.87 15.88 -8.02
CA GLU A 286 23.14 15.24 -6.93
C GLU A 286 22.83 13.77 -7.27
N THR A 287 22.53 13.47 -8.54
CA THR A 287 22.16 12.10 -8.97
C THR A 287 23.24 11.37 -9.79
N PHE A 288 24.33 12.06 -10.14
CA PHE A 288 25.40 11.58 -11.04
C PHE A 288 24.90 11.08 -12.41
N THR A 289 23.66 11.40 -12.77
CA THR A 289 23.12 11.06 -14.08
C THR A 289 23.60 12.06 -15.12
N ILE A 290 23.97 11.55 -16.30
CA ILE A 290 24.29 12.38 -17.46
C ILE A 290 22.96 12.73 -18.12
N SER A 291 22.56 13.99 -18.00
CA SER A 291 21.41 14.54 -18.73
C SER A 291 21.92 15.30 -19.95
N GLN A 292 21.24 15.16 -21.08
CA GLN A 292 21.57 15.85 -22.32
C GLN A 292 20.39 16.74 -22.74
N SER A 293 20.66 18.02 -22.93
CA SER A 293 19.71 19.00 -23.47
C SER A 293 20.06 19.30 -24.92
N ASN A 294 19.09 19.19 -25.82
CA ASN A 294 19.27 19.50 -27.25
C ASN A 294 19.07 21.00 -27.56
N GLY A 295 18.83 21.81 -26.53
CA GLY A 295 18.59 23.24 -26.67
C GLY A 295 18.79 23.98 -25.35
N ILE A 296 18.31 25.22 -25.32
CA ILE A 296 18.29 26.04 -24.13
C ILE A 296 16.88 26.09 -23.54
N THR A 297 16.79 26.11 -22.22
CA THR A 297 15.55 26.39 -21.50
C THR A 297 15.72 27.71 -20.79
N VAL A 298 14.74 28.60 -20.94
CA VAL A 298 14.81 29.97 -20.44
C VAL A 298 13.60 30.28 -19.55
N SER A 299 13.79 31.15 -18.55
CA SER A 299 12.72 31.56 -17.64
C SER A 299 11.83 32.60 -18.30
N ILE A 300 10.52 32.50 -18.10
CA ILE A 300 9.56 33.35 -18.79
C ILE A 300 8.47 33.81 -17.83
N SER A 301 7.96 35.03 -18.05
CA SER A 301 6.69 35.44 -17.48
C SER A 301 5.53 34.79 -18.24
N GLN A 302 4.43 34.53 -17.52
CA GLN A 302 3.25 33.88 -18.08
C GLN A 302 2.70 34.66 -19.28
N ASN A 303 2.29 33.94 -20.34
CA ASN A 303 1.72 34.49 -21.57
C ASN A 303 2.65 35.46 -22.33
N SER A 304 3.95 35.20 -22.34
CA SER A 304 4.89 35.93 -23.20
C SER A 304 4.71 35.55 -24.67
N GLU A 305 4.88 36.51 -25.58
CA GLU A 305 4.88 36.26 -27.02
C GLU A 305 6.09 35.39 -27.42
N VAL A 306 5.84 34.41 -28.29
CA VAL A 306 6.87 33.57 -28.91
C VAL A 306 7.05 34.02 -30.35
N LYS A 307 8.24 34.53 -30.68
CA LYS A 307 8.60 35.07 -32.00
C LYS A 307 9.52 34.12 -32.76
N VAL A 308 9.34 34.05 -34.08
CA VAL A 308 10.22 33.27 -34.95
C VAL A 308 11.58 33.96 -35.09
N VAL A 309 12.67 33.21 -34.92
CA VAL A 309 14.02 33.77 -34.99
C VAL A 309 14.46 34.14 -36.42
N ALA A 310 13.94 33.46 -37.44
CA ALA A 310 14.25 33.75 -38.85
C ALA A 310 13.08 33.35 -39.75
N SER A 311 13.01 33.89 -40.97
CA SER A 311 11.96 33.51 -41.92
C SER A 311 12.03 32.03 -42.29
N GLY A 312 10.89 31.41 -42.57
CA GLY A 312 10.80 29.99 -42.86
C GLY A 312 9.37 29.52 -43.07
N THR A 313 9.17 28.20 -43.03
CA THR A 313 7.85 27.56 -43.15
C THR A 313 7.59 26.70 -41.92
N ILE A 314 6.39 26.75 -41.35
CA ILE A 314 5.99 25.85 -40.26
C ILE A 314 6.02 24.41 -40.77
N GLU A 315 6.98 23.61 -40.30
CA GLU A 315 7.17 22.23 -40.71
C GLU A 315 6.22 21.29 -39.97
N ASP A 316 6.04 21.49 -38.66
CA ASP A 316 5.07 20.73 -37.87
C ASP A 316 4.67 21.43 -36.55
N ILE A 317 3.57 20.97 -35.96
CA ILE A 317 3.13 21.33 -34.61
C ILE A 317 2.81 20.03 -33.88
N LEU A 318 3.57 19.73 -32.83
CA LEU A 318 3.52 18.45 -32.11
C LEU A 318 3.24 18.68 -30.62
N TYR A 319 2.85 17.62 -29.92
CA TYR A 319 2.71 17.64 -28.46
C TYR A 319 3.62 16.60 -27.82
N THR A 320 4.26 16.97 -26.71
CA THR A 320 5.00 16.02 -25.86
C THR A 320 4.60 16.21 -24.41
N HIS A 321 4.66 15.14 -23.61
CA HIS A 321 4.39 15.23 -22.18
C HIS A 321 5.39 16.10 -21.40
N ILE A 322 6.59 16.29 -21.95
CA ILE A 322 7.70 16.99 -21.30
C ILE A 322 7.69 18.49 -21.65
N LEU A 323 7.59 18.81 -22.94
CA LEU A 323 7.69 20.18 -23.45
C LEU A 323 6.33 20.79 -23.83
N GLY A 324 5.21 20.09 -23.66
CA GLY A 324 3.90 20.59 -24.10
C GLY A 324 3.80 20.70 -25.62
N ASP A 325 3.08 21.72 -26.13
CA ASP A 325 3.01 21.98 -27.57
C ASP A 325 4.33 22.56 -28.08
N ILE A 326 4.79 21.99 -29.18
CA ILE A 326 6.04 22.27 -29.86
C ILE A 326 5.74 22.75 -31.28
N ILE A 327 6.31 23.87 -31.68
CA ILE A 327 6.27 24.38 -33.05
C ILE A 327 7.64 24.15 -33.69
N ILE A 328 7.68 23.63 -34.92
CA ILE A 328 8.91 23.42 -35.68
C ILE A 328 8.88 24.29 -36.93
N VAL A 329 9.92 25.11 -37.12
CA VAL A 329 10.07 25.99 -38.29
C VAL A 329 11.28 25.57 -39.11
N ASN A 330 11.06 25.32 -40.40
CA ASN A 330 12.10 25.01 -41.37
C ASN A 330 12.55 26.30 -42.07
N HIS A 331 13.82 26.65 -41.94
CA HIS A 331 14.43 27.85 -42.52
C HIS A 331 15.12 27.59 -43.86
N GLY A 332 15.01 26.38 -44.41
CA GLY A 332 15.71 25.96 -45.63
C GLY A 332 17.15 25.51 -45.37
N ASN A 333 17.78 24.91 -46.38
CA ASN A 333 19.18 24.45 -46.35
C ASN A 333 19.55 23.55 -45.15
N GLY A 334 18.57 22.82 -44.60
CA GLY A 334 18.76 21.92 -43.47
C GLY A 334 18.66 22.57 -42.09
N TYR A 335 18.35 23.87 -41.98
CA TYR A 335 18.19 24.57 -40.71
C TYR A 335 16.77 24.49 -40.19
N ARG A 336 16.61 24.12 -38.91
CA ARG A 336 15.32 24.12 -38.21
C ARG A 336 15.42 24.75 -36.84
N SER A 337 14.36 25.42 -36.40
CA SER A 337 14.19 25.85 -35.01
C SER A 337 12.97 25.19 -34.37
N VAL A 338 13.08 24.87 -33.09
CA VAL A 338 12.05 24.17 -32.30
C VAL A 338 11.68 25.05 -31.11
N TYR A 339 10.39 25.29 -30.92
CA TYR A 339 9.83 26.16 -29.89
C TYR A 339 8.90 25.34 -29.00
N GLY A 340 9.34 25.01 -27.77
CA GLY A 340 8.60 24.19 -26.82
C GLY A 340 8.02 25.00 -25.65
N SER A 341 7.05 24.41 -24.95
CA SER A 341 6.24 25.06 -23.90
C SER A 341 5.46 26.25 -24.45
N THR A 342 4.88 26.04 -25.64
CA THR A 342 4.11 27.06 -26.35
C THR A 342 2.62 26.74 -26.35
N LYS A 343 1.82 27.73 -26.71
CA LYS A 343 0.42 27.62 -27.09
C LYS A 343 0.31 28.23 -28.51
N PRO A 344 0.28 27.40 -29.57
CA PRO A 344 0.24 27.86 -30.95
C PRO A 344 -1.01 28.68 -31.24
N VAL A 345 -0.88 29.72 -32.07
CA VAL A 345 -2.02 30.56 -32.46
C VAL A 345 -1.82 31.14 -33.84
N GLY A 346 -2.87 31.10 -34.66
CA GLY A 346 -2.87 31.71 -35.99
C GLY A 346 -1.93 31.01 -36.99
N ILE A 347 -1.38 29.85 -36.64
CA ILE A 347 -0.46 29.08 -37.46
C ILE A 347 -0.96 27.66 -37.71
N VAL A 348 -0.65 27.13 -38.89
CA VAL A 348 -0.82 25.73 -39.26
C VAL A 348 0.39 25.28 -40.10
N LYS A 349 0.59 23.97 -40.18
CA LYS A 349 1.64 23.35 -41.01
C LYS A 349 1.59 23.86 -42.44
N GLY A 350 2.76 24.21 -42.99
CA GLY A 350 2.94 24.70 -44.36
C GLY A 350 2.83 26.22 -44.54
N ILE A 351 2.48 27.00 -43.50
CA ILE A 351 2.45 28.46 -43.57
C ILE A 351 3.87 29.04 -43.54
N ASN A 352 4.12 30.05 -44.38
CA ASN A 352 5.34 30.84 -44.33
C ASN A 352 5.25 31.90 -43.22
N VAL A 353 6.33 32.02 -42.45
CA VAL A 353 6.50 32.98 -41.36
C VAL A 353 7.76 33.80 -41.61
N LYS A 354 7.77 35.05 -41.17
CA LYS A 354 8.92 35.95 -41.23
C LYS A 354 9.63 36.03 -39.89
N ALA A 355 10.90 36.41 -39.92
CA ALA A 355 11.65 36.73 -38.71
C ALA A 355 10.89 37.79 -37.88
N GLY A 356 10.64 37.48 -36.61
CA GLY A 356 9.90 38.34 -35.68
C GLY A 356 8.39 38.14 -35.63
N ASP A 357 7.81 37.34 -36.53
CA ASP A 357 6.38 37.02 -36.47
C ASP A 357 6.05 36.26 -35.17
N VAL A 358 4.89 36.54 -34.58
CA VAL A 358 4.41 35.84 -33.39
C VAL A 358 3.75 34.53 -33.81
N ILE A 359 4.24 33.41 -33.29
CA ILE A 359 3.76 32.06 -33.60
C ILE A 359 2.98 31.39 -32.46
N GLY A 360 2.97 32.03 -31.29
CA GLY A 360 2.23 31.56 -30.14
C GLY A 360 2.55 32.34 -28.87
N TRP A 361 2.04 31.82 -27.77
CA TRP A 361 2.28 32.32 -26.42
C TRP A 361 2.98 31.26 -25.59
N THR A 362 3.70 31.66 -24.56
CA THR A 362 4.28 30.71 -23.62
C THR A 362 3.23 30.07 -22.71
N GLN A 363 3.42 28.80 -22.35
CA GLN A 363 2.55 28.04 -21.44
C GLN A 363 3.39 27.27 -20.41
N SER A 364 2.83 27.07 -19.20
CA SER A 364 3.47 26.23 -18.19
C SER A 364 3.58 24.78 -18.66
N SER A 365 4.76 24.19 -18.54
CA SER A 365 5.02 22.77 -18.81
C SER A 365 5.38 22.03 -17.52
N GLY A 366 5.74 20.75 -17.61
CA GLY A 366 6.13 19.92 -16.45
C GLY A 366 7.34 20.45 -15.67
N TYR A 367 8.08 21.42 -16.21
CA TYR A 367 9.21 22.10 -15.56
C TYR A 367 8.87 23.49 -14.99
N GLY A 368 7.58 23.84 -14.89
CA GLY A 368 7.14 25.16 -14.43
C GLY A 368 7.09 26.21 -15.55
N GLN A 369 7.25 27.49 -15.19
CA GLN A 369 7.21 28.61 -16.14
C GLN A 369 8.54 28.73 -16.90
N SER A 370 8.71 27.87 -17.91
CA SER A 370 9.91 27.82 -18.73
C SER A 370 9.56 27.68 -20.21
N PHE A 371 10.42 28.21 -21.08
CA PHE A 371 10.33 28.08 -22.53
C PHE A 371 11.57 27.33 -23.04
N HIS A 372 11.37 26.37 -23.95
CA HIS A 372 12.45 25.57 -24.51
C HIS A 372 12.69 25.93 -25.96
N PHE A 373 13.97 26.12 -26.34
CA PHE A 373 14.36 26.45 -27.70
C PHE A 373 15.51 25.57 -28.17
N GLU A 374 15.35 24.96 -29.33
CA GLU A 374 16.41 24.20 -29.98
C GLU A 374 16.69 24.75 -31.38
N LEU A 375 17.93 24.56 -31.83
CA LEU A 375 18.34 24.84 -33.20
C LEU A 375 19.00 23.59 -33.77
N TRP A 376 18.64 23.23 -35.00
CA TRP A 376 19.11 22.01 -35.65
C TRP A 376 19.72 22.32 -37.01
N ILE A 377 20.83 21.65 -37.32
CA ILE A 377 21.48 21.68 -38.63
C ILE A 377 21.49 20.24 -39.16
N GLY A 378 20.68 19.98 -40.18
CA GLY A 378 20.46 18.63 -40.70
C GLY A 378 19.74 17.76 -39.67
N LYS A 379 20.48 16.83 -39.06
CA LYS A 379 19.99 15.91 -38.01
C LYS A 379 20.62 16.15 -36.64
N GLU A 380 21.53 17.12 -36.53
CA GLU A 380 22.26 17.38 -35.29
C GLU A 380 21.73 18.66 -34.64
N PRO A 381 21.41 18.63 -33.33
CA PRO A 381 21.10 19.83 -32.60
C PRO A 381 22.40 20.61 -32.32
N VAL A 382 22.35 21.94 -32.38
CA VAL A 382 23.49 22.82 -32.16
C VAL A 382 23.16 23.81 -31.05
N ASP A 383 24.19 24.24 -30.33
CA ASP A 383 24.03 25.20 -29.24
C ASP A 383 23.46 26.55 -29.75
N PRO A 384 22.21 26.89 -29.40
CA PRO A 384 21.57 28.12 -29.85
C PRO A 384 22.27 29.39 -29.34
N ILE A 385 23.04 29.30 -28.25
CA ILE A 385 23.62 30.49 -27.61
C ILE A 385 24.60 31.24 -28.53
N PHE A 386 25.26 30.52 -29.45
CA PHE A 386 26.18 31.11 -30.42
C PHE A 386 25.47 31.78 -31.60
N TRP A 387 24.15 31.60 -31.72
CA TRP A 387 23.35 32.16 -32.79
C TRP A 387 22.65 33.46 -32.39
N PHE A 388 22.39 33.64 -31.10
CA PHE A 388 21.79 34.87 -30.59
C PHE A 388 22.77 36.04 -30.62
N ARG A 389 22.22 37.24 -30.81
CA ARG A 389 23.00 38.47 -30.65
C ARG A 389 23.44 38.63 -29.20
N ARG A 390 24.72 38.96 -29.00
CA ARG A 390 25.23 39.40 -27.72
C ARG A 390 24.98 40.90 -27.62
N GLY A 391 23.97 41.26 -26.84
CA GLY A 391 23.63 42.66 -26.52
C GLY A 391 24.56 43.25 -25.46
#